data_AF-A0A258M0V2-F1
#
_entry.id   AF-A0A258M0V2-F1
#
_cell.length_a   1.000
_cell.length_b   1.000
_cell.length_c   1.000
_cell.angle_alpha   90.00
_cell.angle_beta   90.00
_cell.angle_gamma   90.00
#
_symmetry.space_group_name_H-M   'P 1'
#
loop_
_entity.id
_entity.type
_entity.pdbx_description
1 polymer ?
#
loop_
_entity_poly.entity_id
_entity_poly.type
_entity_poly.pdbx_seq_one_letter_code
_entity_poly.pdbx_strand_id
1 'polypeptide(L)'
;MANPRIPYRFSTSRPPLPRFNGKSILVHLVVNVEHWQFDKAMPRTIITPPHGQGTVPDVPNFSWADYGMRAGMPRIIDLFNSRGLPASTSFNAGVID
;
A
#
# COMPACT_ATOMS: atom_id res chain seq x y z
N MET A 1 -4.79 29.67 9.01
CA MET A 1 -6.05 28.96 9.37
C MET A 1 -6.48 28.16 8.14
N ALA A 2 -6.01 26.92 7.96
CA ALA A 2 -6.17 26.24 6.68
C ALA A 2 -6.42 24.74 6.85
N ASN A 3 -7.66 24.40 7.21
CA ASN A 3 -8.34 23.25 6.65
C ASN A 3 -9.84 23.43 6.93
N PRO A 4 -10.65 23.99 6.00
CA PRO A 4 -12.08 23.88 6.15
C PRO A 4 -12.41 22.40 5.99
N ARG A 5 -12.58 21.70 7.12
CA ARG A 5 -13.11 20.35 7.13
C ARG A 5 -14.38 20.35 6.30
N ILE A 6 -14.57 19.30 5.50
CA ILE A 6 -15.84 19.08 4.81
C ILE A 6 -17.00 19.23 5.82
N PRO A 7 -18.08 19.95 5.48
CA PRO A 7 -19.19 20.17 6.41
C PRO A 7 -19.72 18.84 6.95
N TYR A 8 -19.89 18.76 8.27
CA TYR A 8 -20.51 17.61 8.92
C TYR A 8 -21.91 17.41 8.35
N ARG A 9 -22.18 16.22 7.83
CA ARG A 9 -23.48 15.80 7.28
C ARG A 9 -23.64 14.31 7.50
N PHE A 10 -24.86 13.86 7.78
CA PHE A 10 -25.17 12.44 7.83
C PHE A 10 -24.97 11.80 6.45
N SER A 11 -24.57 10.53 6.44
CA SER A 11 -24.43 9.75 5.21
C SER A 11 -25.74 9.65 4.44
N THR A 12 -26.87 9.64 5.14
CA THR A 12 -28.24 9.60 4.60
C THR A 12 -28.72 10.94 4.01
N SER A 13 -28.06 12.05 4.34
CA SER A 13 -28.43 13.38 3.82
C SER A 13 -27.75 13.72 2.50
N ARG A 14 -26.88 12.84 1.98
CA ARG A 14 -26.19 13.04 0.71
C ARG A 14 -27.02 12.45 -0.43
N PRO A 15 -27.10 13.13 -1.59
CA PRO A 15 -27.64 12.51 -2.80
C PRO A 15 -26.91 11.19 -3.09
N PRO A 16 -27.61 10.15 -3.57
CA PRO A 16 -26.96 8.92 -4.03
C PRO A 16 -25.92 9.23 -5.11
N LEU A 17 -24.77 8.55 -5.06
CA LEU A 17 -23.79 8.66 -6.12
C LEU A 17 -24.33 8.03 -7.41
N PRO A 18 -24.04 8.60 -8.58
CA PRO A 18 -24.44 8.01 -9.85
C PRO A 18 -23.80 6.63 -9.99
N ARG A 19 -24.59 5.68 -10.50
CA ARG A 19 -24.09 4.33 -10.80
C ARG A 19 -23.22 4.37 -12.03
N PHE A 20 -22.05 3.74 -11.95
CA PHE A 20 -21.19 3.54 -13.13
C PHE A 20 -21.58 2.21 -13.78
N ASN A 21 -22.01 2.24 -15.05
CA ASN A 21 -22.47 1.06 -15.79
C ASN A 21 -23.49 0.20 -15.00
N GLY A 22 -24.42 0.86 -14.31
CA GLY A 22 -25.44 0.19 -13.48
C GLY A 22 -24.94 -0.42 -12.17
N LYS A 23 -23.66 -0.31 -11.84
CA LYS A 23 -23.05 -0.81 -10.59
C LYS A 23 -23.05 0.25 -9.49
N SER A 24 -23.25 -0.19 -8.24
CA SER A 24 -23.23 0.66 -7.05
C SER A 24 -21.90 0.64 -6.28
N ILE A 25 -21.00 -0.29 -6.62
CA ILE A 25 -19.68 -0.43 -6.00
C ILE A 25 -18.62 -0.38 -7.09
N LEU A 26 -17.61 0.46 -6.86
CA LEU A 26 -16.38 0.53 -7.64
C LEU A 26 -15.25 -0.06 -6.80
N VAL A 27 -14.48 -0.97 -7.39
CA VAL A 27 -13.30 -1.55 -6.74
C VAL A 27 -12.08 -1.11 -7.52
N HIS A 28 -11.18 -0.39 -6.86
CA HIS A 28 -9.90 0.03 -7.43
C HIS A 28 -8.79 -0.77 -6.76
N LEU A 29 -8.17 -1.65 -7.54
CA LEU A 29 -7.06 -2.47 -7.07
C LEU A 29 -5.77 -1.66 -7.19
N VAL A 30 -5.10 -1.47 -6.05
CA VAL A 30 -3.82 -0.75 -5.98
C VAL A 30 -2.81 -1.63 -5.26
N VAL A 31 -1.69 -1.88 -5.91
CA VAL A 31 -0.54 -2.61 -5.36
C VAL A 31 0.54 -1.59 -5.01
N ASN A 32 0.97 -1.59 -3.76
CA ASN A 32 2.14 -0.79 -3.39
C ASN A 32 3.40 -1.62 -3.64
N VAL A 33 4.37 -1.03 -4.34
CA VAL A 33 5.71 -1.60 -4.52
C VAL A 33 6.70 -0.62 -3.93
N GLU A 34 7.45 -1.04 -2.92
CA GLU A 34 8.35 -0.16 -2.20
C GLU A 34 9.73 -0.78 -2.11
N HIS A 35 10.74 -0.04 -2.58
CA HIS A 35 12.15 -0.41 -2.44
C HIS A 35 12.82 0.49 -1.40
N TRP A 36 13.47 -0.13 -0.41
CA TRP A 36 14.13 0.55 0.69
C TRP A 36 15.62 0.18 0.73
N GLN A 37 16.46 1.16 1.02
CA GLN A 37 17.91 0.97 1.14
C GLN A 37 18.25 0.20 2.44
N PHE A 38 18.90 -0.95 2.30
CA PHE A 38 19.21 -1.86 3.41
C PHE A 38 20.05 -1.21 4.52
N ASP A 39 20.95 -0.29 4.17
CA ASP A 39 21.85 0.41 5.09
C ASP A 39 21.21 1.62 5.78
N LYS A 40 19.90 1.85 5.59
CA LYS A 40 19.13 2.94 6.22
C LYS A 40 18.15 2.41 7.25
N ALA A 41 17.71 3.29 8.13
CA ALA A 41 16.62 2.99 9.05
C ALA A 41 15.34 2.66 8.26
N MET A 42 14.65 1.59 8.66
CA MET A 42 13.40 1.19 8.04
C MET A 42 12.31 2.26 8.31
N PRO A 43 11.59 2.76 7.30
CA PRO A 43 10.54 3.76 7.51
C PRO A 43 9.34 3.23 8.32
N ARG A 44 9.13 1.92 8.32
CA ARG A 44 8.06 1.24 9.07
C ARG A 44 8.52 -0.10 9.61
N THR A 45 8.48 -0.25 10.92
CA THR A 45 8.81 -1.51 11.60
C THR A 45 7.53 -2.22 12.04
N ILE A 46 7.50 -3.54 11.85
CA ILE A 46 6.46 -4.44 12.36
C ILE A 46 7.03 -5.25 13.53
N ILE A 47 8.31 -5.64 13.42
CA ILE A 47 9.02 -6.35 14.47
C ILE A 47 9.63 -5.32 15.40
N THR A 48 9.21 -5.37 16.66
CA THR A 48 9.81 -4.58 17.74
C THR A 48 11.20 -5.12 18.06
N PRO A 49 12.23 -4.27 18.12
CA PRO A 49 13.57 -4.72 18.46
C PRO A 49 13.67 -5.16 19.93
N PRO A 50 14.56 -6.11 20.26
CA PRO A 50 14.87 -6.45 21.65
C PRO A 50 15.28 -5.20 22.44
N HIS A 51 14.73 -5.04 23.65
CA HIS A 51 14.97 -3.89 24.53
C HIS A 51 14.62 -2.51 23.91
N GLY A 52 13.84 -2.47 22.83
CA GLY A 52 13.44 -1.22 22.17
C GLY A 52 14.56 -0.53 21.40
N GLN A 53 15.73 -1.15 21.25
CA GLN A 53 16.88 -0.57 20.56
C GLN A 53 16.95 -1.05 19.12
N GLY A 54 16.53 -0.19 18.18
CA GLY A 54 16.64 -0.48 16.75
C GLY A 54 18.10 -0.63 16.30
N THR A 55 18.31 -1.44 15.27
CA THR A 55 19.63 -1.63 14.64
C THR A 55 19.57 -1.15 13.19
N VAL A 56 20.72 -0.73 12.65
CA VAL A 56 20.87 -0.45 11.22
C VAL A 56 22.06 -1.29 10.73
N PRO A 57 21.84 -2.25 9.82
CA PRO A 57 20.57 -2.58 9.16
C PRO A 57 19.58 -3.29 10.12
N ASP A 58 18.30 -2.97 9.99
CA ASP A 58 17.21 -3.66 10.70
C ASP A 58 16.84 -4.96 9.96
N VAL A 59 17.72 -5.96 10.06
CA VAL A 59 17.61 -7.23 9.32
C VAL A 59 16.22 -7.90 9.46
N PRO A 60 15.62 -7.98 10.67
CA PRO A 60 14.30 -8.58 10.82
C PRO A 60 13.23 -7.87 9.99
N ASN A 61 13.14 -6.54 10.04
CA ASN A 61 12.13 -5.81 9.27
C ASN A 61 12.45 -5.81 7.77
N PHE A 62 13.73 -5.73 7.37
CA PHE A 62 14.12 -5.83 5.95
C PHE A 62 13.76 -7.16 5.33
N SER A 63 13.87 -8.27 6.07
CA SER A 63 13.52 -9.60 5.57
C SER A 63 12.06 -9.69 5.10
N TRP A 64 11.14 -8.97 5.73
CA TRP A 64 9.74 -8.89 5.30
C TRP A 64 9.55 -8.09 4.01
N ALA A 65 10.23 -6.93 3.90
CA ALA A 65 10.21 -6.14 2.68
C ALA A 65 10.79 -6.94 1.51
N ASP A 66 11.90 -7.66 1.76
CA ASP A 66 12.58 -8.47 0.75
C ASP A 66 11.74 -9.68 0.32
N TYR A 67 10.99 -10.29 1.25
CA TYR A 67 9.98 -11.30 0.90
C TYR A 67 8.89 -10.72 -0.01
N GLY A 68 8.42 -9.50 0.28
CA GLY A 68 7.45 -8.79 -0.55
C GLY A 68 7.91 -8.69 -2.01
N MET A 69 9.16 -8.28 -2.22
CA MET A 69 9.74 -8.15 -3.57
C MET A 69 10.05 -9.50 -4.23
N ARG A 70 10.68 -10.43 -3.50
CA ARG A 70 11.18 -11.70 -4.06
C ARG A 70 10.10 -12.76 -4.27
N ALA A 71 9.11 -12.81 -3.39
CA ALA A 71 8.12 -13.89 -3.37
C ALA A 71 6.67 -13.40 -3.36
N GLY A 72 6.40 -12.23 -2.77
CA GLY A 72 5.06 -11.63 -2.76
C GLY A 72 4.65 -11.11 -4.14
N MET A 73 5.51 -10.29 -4.75
CA MET A 73 5.22 -9.61 -6.01
C MET A 73 4.89 -10.58 -7.16
N PRO A 74 5.67 -11.65 -7.44
CA PRO A 74 5.32 -12.61 -8.49
C PRO A 74 3.92 -13.24 -8.29
N ARG A 75 3.59 -13.61 -7.05
CA ARG A 75 2.28 -14.21 -6.74
C ARG A 75 1.13 -13.24 -6.93
N ILE A 76 1.33 -11.96 -6.60
CA ILE A 76 0.33 -10.91 -6.81
C ILE A 76 0.13 -10.64 -8.30
N ILE A 77 1.21 -10.60 -9.08
CA ILE A 77 1.15 -10.46 -10.53
C ILE A 77 0.36 -11.63 -11.15
N ASP A 78 0.68 -12.87 -10.75
CA ASP A 78 -0.02 -14.06 -11.22
C ASP A 78 -1.50 -14.03 -10.84
N LEU A 79 -1.84 -13.59 -9.62
CA LEU A 79 -3.23 -13.46 -9.14
C LEU A 79 -4.08 -12.57 -10.06
N PHE A 80 -3.55 -11.40 -10.44
CA PHE A 80 -4.26 -10.45 -11.30
C PHE A 80 -4.34 -10.93 -12.74
N ASN A 81 -3.23 -11.44 -13.29
CA ASN A 81 -3.17 -12.00 -14.64
C ASN A 81 -4.15 -13.15 -14.81
N SER A 82 -4.18 -14.10 -13.86
CA SER A 82 -5.06 -15.27 -13.94
C SER A 82 -6.55 -14.93 -13.86
N ARG A 83 -6.89 -13.71 -13.39
CA ARG A 83 -8.28 -13.22 -13.26
C ARG A 83 -8.64 -12.16 -14.30
N GLY A 84 -7.68 -11.76 -15.15
CA GLY A 84 -7.88 -10.65 -16.09
C GLY A 84 -8.25 -9.33 -15.41
N LEU A 85 -7.77 -9.12 -14.18
CA LEU A 85 -8.10 -7.92 -13.39
C LEU A 85 -6.99 -6.88 -13.52
N PRO A 86 -7.31 -5.63 -13.92
CA PRO A 86 -6.33 -4.56 -13.91
C PRO A 86 -6.05 -4.10 -12.48
N ALA A 87 -4.78 -3.82 -12.19
CA ALA A 87 -4.35 -3.19 -10.95
C ALA A 87 -3.45 -1.99 -11.25
N SER A 88 -3.64 -0.91 -10.51
CA SER A 88 -2.69 0.21 -10.50
C SER A 88 -1.54 -0.12 -9.55
N THR A 89 -0.36 0.46 -9.81
CA THR A 89 0.78 0.34 -8.91
C THR A 89 1.15 1.71 -8.35
N SER A 90 1.33 1.78 -7.04
CA SER A 90 1.81 2.96 -6.33
C SER A 90 3.21 2.63 -5.81
N PHE A 91 4.23 3.35 -6.27
CA PHE A 91 5.61 3.00 -6.00
C PHE A 91 6.47 4.22 -5.69
N ASN A 92 7.50 4.02 -4.88
CA ASN A 92 8.52 5.04 -4.67
C ASN A 92 9.55 5.00 -5.81
N ALA A 93 10.20 6.15 -6.08
CA ALA A 93 11.10 6.31 -7.22
C ALA A 93 12.17 5.20 -7.33
N GLY A 94 12.74 4.80 -6.18
CA GLY A 94 13.77 3.76 -6.12
C GLY A 94 13.37 2.38 -6.64
N VAL A 95 12.10 2.13 -6.99
CA VAL A 95 11.68 0.89 -7.66
C VAL A 95 12.07 0.87 -9.14
N ILE A 96 12.16 2.03 -9.79
CA ILE A 96 12.45 2.17 -11.22
C ILE A 96 13.76 2.91 -11.51
N ASP A 97 14.46 3.34 -10.47
CA ASP A 97 15.85 3.82 -10.56
C ASP A 97 16.79 2.64 -10.89
#